data_AF-A0A133UF70-F1
#
_entry.id   AF-A0A133UF70-F1
#
_cell.length_a   1.000
_cell.length_b   1.000
_cell.length_c   1.000
_cell.angle_alpha   90.00
_cell.angle_beta   90.00
_cell.angle_gamma   90.00
#
_symmetry.space_group_name_H-M   'P 1'
#
loop_
_entity.id
_entity.type
_entity.pdbx_description
1 polymer ?
#
loop_
_entity_poly.entity_id
_entity_poly.type
_entity_poly.pdbx_seq_one_letter_code
_entity_poly.pdbx_strand_id
1 'polypeptide(L)'
;MGVERLSRKLKRDPDFVEDIMETLEENMFKVISHTLEKLDEHGVQLDFSAWWEDMCFNKGPLLSPKMFEEFMVPKYKRITELRITVSASIRFRWC
;
A
#
# COMPACT_ATOMS: atom_id res chain seq x y z
N MET A 1 3.97 2.36 17.43
CA MET A 1 5.44 2.15 17.58
C MET A 1 6.16 3.29 16.89
N GLY A 2 7.33 3.71 17.36
CA GLY A 2 8.16 4.70 16.65
C GLY A 2 9.01 4.08 15.54
N VAL A 3 9.50 4.91 14.62
CA VAL A 3 10.28 4.49 13.44
C VAL A 3 11.48 3.61 13.82
N GLU A 4 12.26 4.00 14.83
CA GLU A 4 13.44 3.23 15.25
C GLU A 4 13.09 1.80 15.70
N ARG A 5 11.99 1.63 16.44
CA ARG A 5 11.55 0.30 16.91
C ARG A 5 11.08 -0.56 15.75
N LEU A 6 10.37 0.03 14.79
CA LEU A 6 9.94 -0.65 13.57
C LEU A 6 11.15 -1.08 12.72
N SER A 7 12.13 -0.18 12.52
CA SER A 7 13.38 -0.50 11.80
C SER A 7 14.19 -1.62 12.47
N ARG A 8 14.20 -1.69 13.80
CA ARG A 8 14.84 -2.81 14.52
C ARG A 8 14.05 -4.12 14.35
N LYS A 9 12.72 -4.07 14.37
CA LYS A 9 11.87 -5.26 14.17
C LYS A 9 11.97 -5.83 12.77
N LEU A 10 12.05 -4.98 11.75
CA LEU A 10 12.28 -5.38 10.35
C LEU A 10 13.43 -6.37 10.15
N LYS A 11 14.49 -6.27 10.98
CA LYS A 11 15.61 -7.22 10.96
C LYS A 11 15.49 -8.37 11.97
N ARG A 12 14.88 -8.12 13.13
CA ARG A 12 14.87 -9.07 14.26
C ARG A 12 13.67 -10.01 14.26
N ASP A 13 12.59 -9.61 13.62
CA ASP A 13 11.28 -10.20 13.72
C ASP A 13 10.48 -9.86 12.43
N PRO A 14 10.93 -10.38 11.27
CA PRO A 14 10.34 -10.05 9.97
C PRO A 14 8.89 -10.55 9.87
N ASP A 15 8.58 -11.71 10.45
CA ASP A 15 7.23 -12.30 10.43
C ASP A 15 6.21 -11.37 11.08
N PHE A 16 6.54 -10.77 12.22
CA PHE A 16 5.68 -9.78 12.86
C PHE A 16 5.46 -8.53 11.98
N VAL A 17 6.45 -8.14 11.18
CA VAL A 17 6.28 -7.01 10.25
C VAL A 17 5.42 -7.43 9.07
N GLU A 18 5.54 -8.67 8.60
CA GLU A 18 4.68 -9.22 7.57
C GLU A 18 3.21 -9.23 7.99
N ASP A 19 2.91 -9.67 9.21
CA ASP A 19 1.56 -9.65 9.80
C ASP A 19 0.98 -8.23 9.85
N ILE A 20 1.80 -7.25 10.24
CA ILE A 20 1.39 -5.83 10.23
C ILE A 20 1.07 -5.39 8.80
N MET A 21 1.94 -5.72 7.85
CA MET A 21 1.77 -5.32 6.45
C MET A 21 0.55 -6.01 5.82
N GLU A 22 0.27 -7.27 6.14
CA GLU A 22 -0.94 -7.97 5.73
C GLU A 22 -2.19 -7.33 6.32
N THR A 23 -2.18 -7.01 7.61
CA THR A 23 -3.32 -6.30 8.25
C THR A 23 -3.59 -4.95 7.59
N LEU A 24 -2.53 -4.19 7.26
CA LEU A 24 -2.66 -2.91 6.56
C LEU A 24 -3.17 -3.10 5.13
N GLU A 25 -2.63 -4.06 4.40
CA GLU A 25 -3.05 -4.38 3.04
C GLU A 25 -4.53 -4.80 3.00
N GLU A 26 -4.96 -5.69 3.88
CA GLU A 26 -6.36 -6.11 3.96
C GLU A 26 -7.30 -4.95 4.27
N ASN A 27 -6.91 -4.08 5.20
CA ASN A 27 -7.73 -2.91 5.55
C ASN A 27 -7.84 -1.96 4.35
N MET A 28 -6.74 -1.69 3.65
CA MET A 28 -6.76 -0.86 2.44
C MET A 28 -7.61 -1.51 1.35
N PHE A 29 -7.44 -2.82 1.12
CA PHE A 29 -8.19 -3.57 0.14
C PHE A 29 -9.71 -3.47 0.40
N LYS A 30 -10.15 -3.73 1.65
CA LYS A 30 -11.57 -3.66 2.04
C LYS A 30 -12.15 -2.26 1.87
N VAL A 31 -11.41 -1.23 2.26
CA VAL A 31 -11.88 0.17 2.13
C VAL A 31 -11.99 0.58 0.66
N ILE A 32 -10.98 0.26 -0.15
CA ILE A 32 -10.97 0.60 -1.58
C ILE A 32 -12.07 -0.18 -2.32
N SER A 33 -12.19 -1.49 -2.09
CA SER A 33 -13.21 -2.31 -2.76
C SER A 33 -14.62 -1.82 -2.42
N HIS A 34 -14.89 -1.55 -1.14
CA HIS A 34 -16.18 -1.02 -0.72
C HIS A 34 -16.48 0.35 -1.33
N THR A 35 -15.47 1.22 -1.43
CA THR A 35 -15.62 2.53 -2.06
C THR A 35 -15.93 2.40 -3.54
N LEU A 36 -15.23 1.53 -4.27
CA LEU A 36 -15.47 1.29 -5.69
C LEU A 36 -16.87 0.71 -5.95
N GLU A 37 -17.32 -0.25 -5.14
CA GLU A 37 -18.68 -0.79 -5.20
C GLU A 37 -19.73 0.31 -5.02
N LYS A 38 -19.55 1.18 -4.03
CA LYS A 38 -20.48 2.29 -3.77
C LYS A 38 -20.50 3.33 -4.89
N LEU A 39 -19.34 3.63 -5.48
CA LEU A 39 -19.26 4.55 -6.61
C LEU A 39 -19.99 3.98 -7.84
N ASP A 40 -19.85 2.68 -8.10
CA ASP A 40 -20.56 1.98 -9.19
C ASP A 40 -22.08 1.99 -8.97
N GLU A 41 -22.55 1.70 -7.76
CA GLU A 41 -23.98 1.79 -7.37
C GLU A 41 -24.58 3.18 -7.63
N HIS A 42 -23.79 4.24 -7.44
CA HIS A 42 -24.20 5.63 -7.65
C HIS A 42 -23.90 6.15 -9.06
N GLY A 43 -23.33 5.33 -9.96
CA GLY A 43 -22.95 5.72 -11.32
C GLY A 43 -21.84 6.77 -11.38
N VAL A 44 -21.04 6.90 -10.32
CA VAL A 44 -19.93 7.86 -10.24
C VAL A 44 -18.67 7.24 -10.84
N GLN A 45 -18.12 7.89 -11.86
CA GLN A 45 -16.85 7.48 -12.46
C GLN A 45 -15.69 8.11 -11.70
N LEU A 46 -14.66 7.31 -11.43
CA LEU A 46 -13.46 7.76 -10.74
C LEU A 46 -12.43 8.19 -11.78
N ASP A 47 -12.12 9.50 -11.84
CA ASP A 47 -11.19 10.05 -12.84
C ASP A 47 -9.71 9.84 -12.46
N PHE A 48 -9.41 9.75 -11.17
CA PHE A 48 -8.04 9.69 -10.67
C PHE A 48 -7.96 9.02 -9.30
N SER A 49 -6.92 8.20 -9.12
CA SER A 49 -6.52 7.70 -7.80
C SER A 49 -5.05 7.98 -7.55
N ALA A 50 -4.76 8.39 -6.32
CA ALA A 50 -3.41 8.52 -5.80
C ALA A 50 -3.34 7.83 -4.46
N TRP A 51 -2.15 7.33 -4.16
CA TRP A 51 -1.81 6.88 -2.83
C TRP A 51 -0.47 7.46 -2.42
N TRP A 52 -0.19 7.38 -1.14
CA TRP A 52 1.10 7.72 -0.59
C TRP A 52 1.46 6.68 0.45
N GLU A 53 2.75 6.41 0.56
CA GLU A 53 3.28 5.49 1.53
C GLU A 53 4.56 6.05 2.17
N ASP A 54 4.68 5.85 3.49
CA ASP A 54 5.63 6.55 4.38
C ASP A 54 6.97 5.81 4.61
N MET A 55 7.28 4.79 3.82
CA MET A 55 8.52 4.00 4.04
C MET A 55 9.74 4.64 3.36
N CYS A 56 9.53 5.65 2.52
CA CYS A 56 10.58 6.53 2.01
C CYS A 56 10.78 7.73 2.94
N PHE A 57 11.59 7.54 3.98
CA PHE A 57 11.97 8.61 4.89
C PHE A 57 12.84 9.65 4.16
N ASN A 58 12.77 10.93 4.56
CA ASN A 58 13.53 12.04 3.95
C ASN A 58 15.07 11.86 3.92
N LYS A 59 15.63 10.84 4.57
CA LYS A 59 17.06 10.50 4.57
C LYS A 59 17.38 9.20 3.82
N GLY A 60 16.46 8.73 2.99
CA GLY A 60 16.58 7.48 2.24
C GLY A 60 15.59 6.42 2.71
N PRO A 61 15.40 5.35 1.92
CA PRO A 61 14.42 4.32 2.20
C PRO A 61 14.75 3.58 3.49
N LEU A 62 13.74 3.36 4.34
CA LEU A 62 13.88 2.60 5.59
C LEU A 62 14.10 1.09 5.31
N LEU A 63 13.85 0.67 4.07
CA LEU A 63 13.99 -0.69 3.58
C LEU A 63 15.10 -0.78 2.54
N SER A 64 15.81 -1.91 2.53
CA SER A 64 16.63 -2.26 1.37
C SER A 64 15.74 -2.54 0.15
N PRO A 65 16.22 -2.35 -1.09
CA PRO A 65 15.45 -2.66 -2.29
C PRO A 65 14.88 -4.10 -2.29
N LYS A 66 15.66 -5.06 -1.80
CA LYS A 66 15.23 -6.46 -1.69
C LYS A 66 14.04 -6.62 -0.73
N MET A 67 14.10 -6.02 0.46
CA MET A 67 13.01 -6.09 1.43
C MET A 67 11.75 -5.39 0.91
N PHE A 68 11.93 -4.31 0.14
CA PHE A 68 10.81 -3.65 -0.51
C PHE A 68 10.12 -4.58 -1.52
N GLU A 69 10.88 -5.28 -2.35
CA GLU A 69 10.35 -6.27 -3.30
C GLU A 69 9.64 -7.44 -2.59
N GLU A 70 10.17 -7.91 -1.47
CA GLU A 70 9.60 -9.03 -0.72
C GLU A 70 8.31 -8.65 0.01
N PHE A 71 8.31 -7.56 0.77
CA PHE A 71 7.16 -7.21 1.64
C PHE A 71 6.09 -6.40 0.94
N MET A 72 6.46 -5.50 0.03
CA MET A 72 5.55 -4.43 -0.44
C MET A 72 4.99 -4.72 -1.82
N VAL A 73 5.81 -5.21 -2.76
CA VAL A 73 5.40 -5.37 -4.16
C VAL A 73 4.19 -6.32 -4.34
N PRO A 74 4.10 -7.49 -3.69
CA PRO A 74 2.94 -8.37 -3.84
C PRO A 74 1.64 -7.72 -3.35
N LYS A 75 1.71 -7.03 -2.21
CA LYS A 75 0.59 -6.33 -1.58
C LYS A 75 0.11 -5.15 -2.43
N TYR A 76 1.05 -4.40 -2.99
CA TYR A 76 0.75 -3.26 -3.85
C TYR A 76 0.09 -3.72 -5.15
N LYS A 77 0.60 -4.79 -5.77
CA LYS A 77 -0.01 -5.38 -6.98
C LYS A 77 -1.47 -5.73 -6.72
N ARG A 78 -1.75 -6.46 -5.63
CA ARG A 78 -3.12 -6.85 -5.26
C ARG A 78 -4.06 -5.65 -5.11
N ILE A 79 -3.62 -4.57 -4.46
CA ILE A 79 -4.44 -3.35 -4.33
C ILE A 79 -4.64 -2.68 -5.69
N THR A 80 -3.62 -2.65 -6.55
CA THR A 80 -3.72 -1.98 -7.86
C THR A 80 -4.48 -2.78 -8.90
N GLU A 81 -4.61 -4.09 -8.69
CA GLU A 81 -5.45 -4.98 -9.49
C GLU A 81 -6.94 -4.81 -9.20
N LEU A 82 -7.31 -4.10 -8.11
CA LEU A 82 -8.67 -3.57 -7.94
C LEU A 82 -8.93 -2.59 -9.08
N ARG A 83 -9.45 -3.13 -10.19
CA ARG A 83 -9.70 -2.41 -11.42
C ARG A 83 -10.53 -1.17 -11.12
N ILE A 84 -9.90 -0.01 -11.30
CA ILE A 84 -10.62 1.22 -11.52
C ILE A 84 -11.09 1.15 -12.97
N THR A 85 -12.34 0.73 -13.16
CA THR A 85 -12.95 0.40 -14.46
C THR A 85 -12.96 1.55 -15.47
N VAL A 86 -12.58 2.76 -15.06
CA VAL A 86 -12.54 3.94 -15.92
C VAL A 86 -11.12 4.48 -15.90
N SER A 87 -10.55 4.74 -17.09
CA SER A 87 -9.38 5.59 -17.48
C SER A 87 -8.57 6.35 -16.40
N ALA A 88 -8.37 5.81 -15.21
CA ALA A 88 -7.70 6.47 -14.11
C ALA A 88 -6.25 6.01 -14.13
N SER A 89 -5.34 6.94 -14.43
CA SER A 89 -3.92 6.68 -14.29
C SER A 89 -3.60 6.55 -12.79
N ILE A 90 -3.30 5.34 -12.31
CA ILE A 90 -2.70 5.15 -10.98
C ILE A 90 -1.31 5.77 -11.02
N ARG A 91 -1.14 6.92 -10.36
CA ARG A 91 0.17 7.59 -10.29
C ARG A 91 0.82 7.29 -8.96
N PHE A 92 1.79 6.39 -8.98
CA PHE A 92 2.69 6.19 -7.85
C PHE A 92 3.62 7.39 -7.73
N ARG A 93 3.49 8.13 -6.62
CA ARG A 93 4.48 9.14 -6.25
C ARG A 93 5.39 8.54 -5.19
N TRP A 94 6.54 8.06 -5.64
CA TRP A 94 7.67 7.75 -4.80
C TRP A 94 8.28 9.07 -4.34
N CYS A 95 8.53 9.21 -3.04
CA CYS A 95 9.26 10.35 -2.49
C CYS A 95 10.76 10.20 -2.77
#